data_AF-A0AAV7V596-F1
#
_entry.id   AF-A0AAV7V596-F1
#
_cell.length_a   1.000
_cell.length_b   1.000
_cell.length_c   1.000
_cell.angle_alpha   90.00
_cell.angle_beta   90.00
_cell.angle_gamma   90.00
#
_symmetry.space_group_name_H-M   'P 1'
#
loop_
_entity.id
_entity.type
_entity.pdbx_description
1 polymer ?
#
loop_
_entity_poly.entity_id
_entity_poly.type
_entity_poly.pdbx_seq_one_letter_code
_entity_poly.pdbx_strand_id
1 'polypeptide(L)'
;VKLQDWLCPLREEMRYMLESKLKEEEQYNTMRNKVRAKKHEIESEIEQLHQLLRDKEQTLYRELEELEKKITMVENANISKLSNQITSLNVLIADLETKCKEPALDLLKDVRSALDRCNKVKFQGPETEMKKTREKEVMITLKPEEEMKKYK
;
A
#
# COMPACT_ATOMS: atom_id res chain seq x y z
N VAL A 1 -33.41 32.39 79.91
CA VAL A 1 -32.05 32.20 79.34
C VAL A 1 -32.02 30.87 78.62
N LYS A 2 -31.21 30.78 77.57
CA LYS A 2 -30.56 29.57 77.04
C LYS A 2 -30.96 29.18 75.62
N LEU A 3 -32.22 28.89 75.28
CA LEU A 3 -32.55 28.36 73.94
C LEU A 3 -32.19 29.29 72.77
N GLN A 4 -32.46 30.58 72.90
CA GLN A 4 -32.14 31.57 71.86
C GLN A 4 -30.64 31.81 71.72
N ASP A 5 -29.90 31.70 72.82
CA ASP A 5 -28.44 31.81 72.87
C ASP A 5 -27.75 30.64 72.15
N TRP A 6 -28.38 29.46 72.11
CA TRP A 6 -27.92 28.29 71.35
C TRP A 6 -28.33 28.31 69.87
N LEU A 7 -29.41 29.01 69.49
CA LEU A 7 -29.88 29.05 68.10
C LEU A 7 -28.95 29.85 67.18
N CYS A 8 -28.32 30.92 67.67
CA CYS A 8 -27.41 31.73 66.87
C CYS A 8 -26.16 30.94 66.40
N PRO A 9 -25.40 30.27 67.29
CA PRO A 9 -24.29 29.42 66.88
C PRO A 9 -24.69 28.28 65.93
N LEU A 10 -25.84 27.64 66.17
CA LEU A 10 -26.34 26.56 65.29
C LEU A 10 -26.67 27.07 63.88
N ARG A 11 -27.19 28.30 63.75
CA ARG A 11 -27.44 28.92 62.43
C ARG A 11 -26.14 29.29 61.71
N GLU A 12 -25.12 29.71 62.44
CA GLU A 12 -23.78 29.97 61.87
C GLU A 12 -23.12 28.68 61.40
N GLU A 13 -23.16 27.63 62.22
CA GLU A 13 -22.65 26.31 61.85
C GLU A 13 -23.38 25.75 60.63
N MET A 14 -24.71 25.86 60.57
CA MET A 14 -25.48 25.42 59.41
C MET A 14 -25.11 26.21 58.14
N ARG A 15 -24.83 27.51 58.25
CA ARG A 15 -24.38 28.33 57.11
C ARG A 15 -23.00 27.89 56.63
N TYR A 16 -22.07 27.69 57.56
CA TYR A 16 -20.74 27.18 57.27
C TYR A 16 -20.79 25.81 56.58
N MET A 17 -21.60 24.88 57.08
CA MET A 17 -21.79 23.55 56.50
C MET A 17 -22.39 23.62 55.08
N LEU A 18 -23.34 24.54 54.83
CA LEU A 18 -23.90 24.74 53.50
C LEU A 18 -22.87 25.32 52.52
N GLU A 19 -22.09 26.31 52.94
CA GLU A 19 -21.02 26.89 52.13
C GLU A 19 -19.92 25.84 51.81
N SER A 20 -19.52 25.06 52.81
CA SER A 20 -18.56 23.97 52.63
C SER A 20 -19.07 22.92 51.65
N LYS A 21 -20.35 22.51 51.78
CA LYS A 21 -20.99 21.56 50.87
C LYS A 21 -20.99 22.07 49.43
N LEU A 22 -21.40 23.32 49.19
CA LEU A 22 -21.41 23.91 47.85
C LEU A 22 -20.01 23.94 47.24
N LYS A 23 -19.00 24.31 48.04
CA LYS A 23 -17.61 24.33 47.61
C LYS A 23 -17.09 22.93 47.24
N GLU A 24 -17.45 21.90 48.00
CA GLU A 24 -17.13 20.51 47.65
C GLU A 24 -17.82 20.09 46.35
N GLU A 25 -19.11 20.38 46.19
CA GLU A 25 -19.86 20.06 44.97
C GLU A 25 -19.24 20.72 43.72
N GLU A 26 -18.83 22.00 43.82
CA GLU A 26 -18.12 22.70 42.75
C GLU A 26 -16.76 22.06 42.42
N GLN A 27 -16.01 21.65 43.44
CA GLN A 27 -14.72 20.97 43.26
C GLN A 27 -14.91 19.63 42.52
N TYR A 28 -15.84 18.80 42.97
CA TYR A 28 -16.13 17.52 42.31
C TYR A 28 -16.66 17.71 40.90
N ASN A 29 -17.49 18.73 40.65
CA ASN A 29 -17.95 19.05 39.31
C ASN A 29 -16.79 19.48 38.39
N THR A 30 -15.87 20.29 38.91
CA THR A 30 -14.64 20.69 38.20
C THR A 30 -13.77 19.49 37.86
N MET A 31 -13.57 18.56 38.80
CA MET A 31 -12.84 17.32 38.56
C MET A 31 -13.51 16.46 37.48
N ARG A 32 -14.85 16.30 37.55
CA ARG A 32 -15.62 15.56 36.55
C ARG A 32 -15.49 16.16 35.15
N ASN A 33 -15.49 17.49 35.04
CA ASN A 33 -15.29 18.19 33.78
C ASN A 33 -13.88 17.98 33.22
N LYS A 34 -12.84 18.01 34.07
CA LYS A 34 -11.46 17.70 33.65
C LYS A 34 -11.33 16.27 33.11
N VAL A 35 -11.92 15.29 33.79
CA VAL A 35 -11.94 13.89 33.34
C VAL A 35 -12.65 13.76 31.99
N ARG A 36 -13.82 14.40 31.83
CA ARG A 36 -14.57 14.39 30.56
C ARG A 36 -13.76 15.03 29.42
N ALA A 37 -13.08 16.15 29.69
CA ALA A 37 -12.24 16.82 28.70
C ALA A 37 -11.07 15.93 28.27
N LYS A 38 -10.38 15.29 29.23
CA LYS A 38 -9.31 14.33 28.89
C LYS A 38 -9.81 13.12 28.12
N LYS A 39 -11.00 12.62 28.42
CA LYS A 39 -11.61 11.54 27.64
C LYS A 39 -11.80 11.95 26.17
N HIS A 40 -12.35 13.13 25.94
CA HIS A 40 -12.58 13.65 24.58
C HIS A 40 -11.24 13.91 23.84
N GLU A 41 -10.21 14.40 24.53
CA GLU A 41 -8.87 14.57 23.95
C GLU A 41 -8.30 13.23 23.48
N ILE A 42 -8.36 12.20 24.32
CA ILE A 42 -7.92 10.84 23.97
C ILE A 42 -8.73 10.29 22.79
N GLU A 43 -10.05 10.44 22.78
CA GLU A 43 -10.91 10.01 21.67
C GLU A 43 -10.50 10.69 20.35
N SER A 44 -10.20 11.99 20.39
CA SER A 44 -9.73 12.74 19.22
C SER A 44 -8.36 12.29 18.73
N GLU A 45 -7.40 12.05 19.64
CA GLU A 45 -6.06 11.57 19.28
C GLU A 45 -6.13 10.18 18.64
N ILE A 46 -6.97 9.29 19.18
CA ILE A 46 -7.19 7.95 18.63
C ILE A 46 -7.77 8.04 17.21
N GLU A 47 -8.75 8.91 16.97
CA GLU A 47 -9.33 9.06 15.63
C GLU A 47 -8.28 9.58 14.62
N GLN A 48 -7.44 10.53 15.03
CA GLN A 48 -6.34 11.03 14.18
C GLN A 48 -5.33 9.93 13.84
N LEU A 49 -4.99 9.07 14.81
CA LEU A 49 -4.12 7.92 14.57
C LEU A 49 -4.76 6.91 13.62
N HIS A 50 -6.06 6.63 13.78
CA HIS A 50 -6.78 5.78 12.84
C HIS A 50 -6.81 6.36 11.42
N GLN A 51 -7.01 7.67 11.26
CA GLN A 51 -6.97 8.30 9.95
C GLN A 51 -5.59 8.19 9.32
N LEU A 52 -4.52 8.47 10.07
CA LEU A 52 -3.15 8.32 9.58
C LEU A 52 -2.86 6.89 9.11
N LEU A 53 -3.33 5.89 9.86
CA LEU A 53 -3.19 4.48 9.48
C LEU A 53 -3.92 4.17 8.18
N ARG A 54 -5.17 4.63 8.03
CA ARG A 54 -5.95 4.47 6.79
C ARG A 54 -5.25 5.12 5.59
N ASP A 55 -4.73 6.33 5.75
CA ASP A 55 -4.04 7.04 4.66
C ASP A 55 -2.76 6.32 4.24
N LYS A 56 -2.02 5.79 5.22
CA LYS A 56 -0.83 4.98 4.97
C LYS A 56 -1.18 3.68 4.25
N GLU A 57 -2.15 2.94 4.75
CA GLU A 57 -2.63 1.71 4.13
C GLU A 57 -3.08 1.93 2.68
N GLN A 58 -3.87 2.97 2.42
CA GLN A 58 -4.31 3.32 1.06
C GLN A 58 -3.14 3.65 0.13
N THR A 59 -2.12 4.33 0.64
CA THR A 59 -0.91 4.64 -0.14
C THR A 59 -0.17 3.36 -0.53
N LEU A 60 0.02 2.44 0.42
CA LEU A 60 0.68 1.17 0.15
C LEU A 60 -0.07 0.33 -0.88
N TYR A 61 -1.41 0.26 -0.78
CA TYR A 61 -2.21 -0.44 -1.79
C TYR A 61 -2.09 0.20 -3.17
N ARG A 62 -2.08 1.53 -3.26
CA ARG A 62 -1.90 2.23 -4.54
C ARG A 62 -0.55 1.91 -5.18
N GLU A 63 0.52 1.86 -4.38
CA GLU A 63 1.85 1.47 -4.85
C GLU A 63 1.88 0.03 -5.37
N LEU A 64 1.20 -0.89 -4.69
CA LEU A 64 1.05 -2.28 -5.13
C LEU A 64 0.26 -2.37 -6.45
N GLU A 65 -0.87 -1.67 -6.57
CA GLU A 65 -1.66 -1.64 -7.82
C GLU A 65 -0.85 -1.09 -9.00
N GLU A 66 -0.03 -0.05 -8.78
CA GLU A 66 0.87 0.47 -9.81
C GLU A 66 1.93 -0.56 -10.23
N LEU A 67 2.44 -1.32 -9.27
CA LEU A 67 3.41 -2.38 -9.55
C LEU A 67 2.77 -3.49 -10.38
N GLU A 68 1.58 -3.96 -10.01
CA GLU A 68 0.82 -4.97 -10.78
C GLU A 68 0.53 -4.51 -12.21
N LYS A 69 0.16 -3.23 -12.39
CA LYS A 69 -0.01 -2.64 -13.72
C LYS A 69 1.28 -2.65 -14.53
N LYS A 70 2.41 -2.28 -13.91
CA LYS A 70 3.73 -2.29 -14.56
C LYS A 70 4.14 -3.71 -14.96
N ILE A 71 3.90 -4.71 -14.09
CA ILE A 71 4.13 -6.13 -14.39
C ILE A 71 3.32 -6.54 -15.61
N THR A 72 2.01 -6.29 -15.59
CA THR A 72 1.09 -6.64 -16.68
C THR A 72 1.50 -5.99 -18.00
N MET A 73 1.92 -4.71 -17.98
CA MET A 73 2.38 -4.00 -19.18
C MET A 73 3.63 -4.66 -19.78
N VAL A 74 4.60 -5.03 -18.94
CA VAL A 74 5.87 -5.64 -19.38
C VAL A 74 5.65 -7.07 -19.84
N GLU A 75 4.80 -7.82 -19.15
CA GLU A 75 4.38 -9.15 -19.57
C GLU A 75 3.73 -9.11 -20.97
N ASN A 76 2.75 -8.23 -21.18
CA ASN A 76 2.09 -8.08 -22.48
C ASN A 76 3.06 -7.69 -23.60
N ALA A 77 3.98 -6.76 -23.33
CA ALA A 77 4.98 -6.35 -24.30
C ALA A 77 5.92 -7.51 -24.67
N ASN A 78 6.40 -8.25 -23.67
CA ASN A 78 7.27 -9.42 -23.87
C ASN A 78 6.54 -10.54 -24.62
N ILE A 79 5.32 -10.89 -24.21
CA ILE A 79 4.52 -11.93 -24.86
C ILE A 79 4.23 -11.56 -26.32
N SER A 80 3.85 -10.30 -26.59
CA SER A 80 3.61 -9.82 -27.95
C SER A 80 4.88 -9.91 -28.82
N LYS A 81 6.02 -9.46 -28.29
CA LYS A 81 7.32 -9.54 -28.98
C LYS A 81 7.71 -10.98 -29.29
N LEU A 82 7.58 -11.89 -28.32
CA LEU A 82 7.88 -13.31 -28.52
C LEU A 82 6.91 -13.95 -29.52
N SER A 83 5.62 -13.62 -29.45
CA SER A 83 4.61 -14.11 -30.39
C SER A 83 4.93 -13.72 -31.83
N ASN A 84 5.36 -12.47 -32.05
CA ASN A 84 5.79 -12.00 -33.38
C ASN A 84 7.05 -12.73 -33.89
N GLN A 85 8.01 -12.99 -33.00
CA GLN A 85 9.22 -13.76 -33.33
C GLN A 85 8.87 -15.21 -33.68
N ILE A 86 7.98 -15.85 -32.91
CA ILE A 86 7.48 -17.21 -33.17
C ILE A 86 6.77 -17.29 -34.53
N THR A 87 5.88 -16.34 -34.83
CA THR A 87 5.19 -16.28 -36.13
C THR A 87 6.19 -16.11 -37.27
N SER A 88 7.18 -15.23 -37.13
CA SER A 88 8.24 -15.03 -38.13
C SER A 88 9.06 -16.29 -38.36
N LEU A 89 9.38 -17.02 -37.28
CA LEU A 89 10.05 -18.32 -37.33
C LEU A 89 9.22 -19.37 -38.05
N ASN A 90 7.93 -19.50 -37.72
CA ASN A 90 7.05 -20.47 -38.36
C ASN A 90 6.95 -20.24 -39.88
N VAL A 91 6.88 -18.98 -40.31
CA VAL A 91 6.88 -18.63 -41.75
C VAL A 91 8.20 -19.04 -42.41
N LEU A 92 9.34 -18.77 -41.76
CA LEU A 92 10.65 -19.13 -42.30
C LEU A 92 10.84 -20.66 -42.37
N ILE A 93 10.41 -21.38 -41.33
CA ILE A 93 10.45 -22.85 -41.29
C ILE A 93 9.59 -23.42 -42.41
N ALA A 94 8.34 -22.97 -42.56
CA ALA A 94 7.44 -23.47 -43.61
C ALA A 94 7.97 -23.20 -45.03
N ASP A 95 8.57 -22.04 -45.26
CA ASP A 95 9.23 -21.68 -46.54
C ASP A 95 10.41 -22.61 -46.83
N LEU A 96 11.28 -22.86 -45.85
CA LEU A 96 12.39 -23.79 -45.99
C LEU A 96 11.94 -25.24 -46.19
N GLU A 97 10.94 -25.70 -45.44
CA GLU A 97 10.35 -27.04 -45.58
C GLU A 97 9.72 -27.25 -46.96
N THR A 98 9.14 -26.20 -47.54
CA THR A 98 8.57 -26.23 -48.90
C THR A 98 9.68 -26.32 -49.93
N LYS A 99 10.69 -25.45 -49.84
CA LYS A 99 11.84 -25.44 -50.77
C LYS A 99 12.60 -26.78 -50.73
N CYS A 100 12.82 -27.36 -49.56
CA CYS A 100 13.49 -28.67 -49.43
C CYS A 100 12.78 -29.82 -50.17
N LYS A 101 11.50 -29.66 -50.56
CA LYS A 101 10.74 -30.65 -51.33
C LYS A 101 10.81 -30.40 -52.85
N GLU A 102 11.39 -29.29 -53.30
CA GLU A 102 11.51 -28.95 -54.72
C GLU A 102 12.63 -29.75 -55.42
N PRO A 103 12.55 -29.92 -56.76
CA PRO A 103 13.62 -30.54 -57.54
C PRO A 103 14.97 -29.80 -57.37
N ALA A 104 16.07 -30.56 -57.37
CA ALA A 104 17.42 -30.03 -57.07
C ALA A 104 17.84 -28.83 -57.93
N LEU A 105 17.40 -28.77 -59.20
CA LEU A 105 17.71 -27.69 -60.13
C LEU A 105 17.01 -26.37 -59.80
N ASP A 106 15.82 -26.43 -59.18
CA ASP A 106 15.07 -25.25 -58.76
C ASP A 106 15.47 -24.78 -57.37
N LEU A 107 15.77 -25.72 -56.46
CA LEU A 107 16.36 -25.45 -55.15
C LEU A 107 17.65 -24.60 -55.26
N LEU A 108 18.55 -24.98 -56.18
CA LEU A 108 19.85 -24.32 -56.37
C LEU A 108 19.75 -22.84 -56.78
N LYS A 109 18.63 -22.40 -57.36
CA LYS A 109 18.41 -21.01 -57.75
C LYS A 109 18.16 -20.10 -56.54
N ASP A 110 17.63 -20.67 -55.45
CA ASP A 110 17.03 -19.92 -54.35
C ASP A 110 17.68 -20.16 -52.97
N VAL A 111 18.64 -21.08 -52.85
CA VAL A 111 19.30 -21.39 -51.59
C VAL A 111 19.96 -20.17 -50.94
N ARG A 112 20.61 -19.32 -51.74
CA ARG A 112 21.35 -18.16 -51.22
C ARG A 112 20.42 -17.12 -50.61
N SER A 113 19.27 -16.86 -51.24
CA SER A 113 18.28 -15.88 -50.74
C SER A 113 17.56 -16.39 -49.49
N ALA A 114 17.29 -17.69 -49.40
CA ALA A 114 16.74 -18.33 -48.21
C ALA A 114 17.72 -18.25 -47.02
N LEU A 115 19.01 -18.52 -47.25
CA LEU A 115 20.05 -18.44 -46.22
C LEU A 115 20.27 -17.00 -45.74
N ASP A 116 20.25 -16.02 -46.64
CA ASP A 116 20.34 -14.60 -46.30
C ASP A 116 19.15 -14.13 -45.45
N ARG A 117 17.94 -14.65 -45.72
CA ARG A 117 16.75 -14.39 -44.89
C ARG A 117 16.89 -14.98 -43.49
N CYS A 118 17.42 -16.20 -43.37
CA CYS A 118 17.70 -16.82 -42.06
C CYS A 118 18.68 -15.99 -41.23
N ASN A 119 19.77 -15.52 -41.84
CA ASN A 119 20.79 -14.71 -41.17
C ASN A 119 20.29 -13.32 -40.74
N LYS A 120 19.22 -12.80 -41.36
CA LYS A 120 18.62 -11.50 -41.01
C LYS A 120 17.68 -11.56 -39.82
N VAL A 121 17.15 -12.73 -39.45
CA VAL A 121 16.27 -12.85 -38.27
C VAL A 121 17.14 -12.84 -37.01
N LYS A 122 17.22 -11.68 -36.34
CA LYS A 122 17.88 -11.54 -35.05
C LYS A 122 16.88 -11.74 -33.92
N PHE A 123 17.07 -12.79 -33.14
CA PHE A 123 16.24 -13.08 -31.97
C PHE A 123 16.69 -12.26 -30.78
N GLN A 124 15.73 -11.62 -30.13
CA GLN A 124 15.96 -10.93 -28.86
C GLN A 124 15.14 -11.65 -27.80
N GLY A 125 15.83 -12.16 -26.77
CA GLY A 125 15.18 -12.78 -25.62
C GLY A 125 14.27 -11.82 -24.86
N PRO A 126 13.45 -12.34 -23.92
CA PRO A 126 12.60 -11.50 -23.08
C PRO A 126 13.45 -10.53 -22.26
N GLU A 127 12.93 -9.31 -22.05
CA GLU A 127 13.57 -8.35 -21.14
C GLU A 127 13.56 -8.91 -19.72
N THR A 128 14.73 -9.33 -19.23
CA THR A 128 14.92 -10.02 -17.94
C THR A 128 15.32 -9.09 -16.80
N GLU A 129 15.62 -7.82 -17.11
CA GLU A 129 16.17 -6.87 -16.13
C GLU A 129 15.18 -6.45 -15.03
N MET A 130 13.87 -6.62 -15.22
CA MET A 130 12.89 -6.31 -14.17
C MET A 130 12.94 -7.27 -12.97
N LYS A 131 13.42 -8.52 -13.15
CA LYS A 131 13.34 -9.56 -12.10
C LYS A 131 14.28 -9.33 -10.90
N LYS A 132 15.38 -8.58 -11.05
CA LYS A 132 16.40 -8.48 -9.96
C LYS A 132 16.34 -7.20 -9.14
N THR A 133 15.81 -6.12 -9.71
CA THR A 133 15.95 -4.78 -9.12
C THR A 133 14.73 -4.40 -8.29
N ARG A 134 13.52 -4.79 -8.71
CA ARG A 134 12.28 -4.29 -8.09
C ARG A 134 11.68 -5.17 -6.99
N GLU A 135 11.83 -6.50 -7.07
CA GLU A 135 11.42 -7.38 -5.96
C GLU A 135 12.15 -7.00 -4.65
N LYS A 136 13.43 -6.63 -4.75
CA LYS A 136 14.20 -6.14 -3.61
C LYS A 136 13.73 -4.77 -3.12
N GLU A 137 13.47 -3.82 -4.01
CA GLU A 137 13.00 -2.48 -3.62
C GLU A 137 11.64 -2.52 -2.93
N VAL A 138 10.66 -3.25 -3.49
CA VAL A 138 9.29 -3.37 -2.96
C VAL A 138 9.28 -4.08 -1.60
N MET A 139 10.10 -5.12 -1.41
CA MET A 139 10.25 -5.80 -0.13
C MET A 139 11.00 -4.98 0.93
N ILE A 140 11.79 -3.98 0.53
CA ILE A 140 12.53 -3.11 1.47
C ILE A 140 11.65 -1.96 1.97
N THR A 141 10.78 -1.38 1.15
CA THR A 141 9.89 -0.26 1.58
C THR A 141 8.65 -0.70 2.34
N LEU A 142 8.12 -1.90 2.08
CA LEU A 142 6.82 -2.31 2.60
C LEU A 142 6.83 -3.01 3.94
N LYS A 143 7.93 -3.07 4.69
CA LYS A 143 8.01 -3.86 5.94
C LYS A 143 7.15 -3.25 7.07
N PRO A 144 5.89 -3.68 7.26
CA PRO A 144 4.99 -3.03 8.21
C PRO A 144 5.40 -3.38 9.65
N GLU A 145 6.02 -4.54 9.83
CA GLU A 145 6.52 -5.04 11.11
C GLU A 145 7.67 -4.20 11.68
N GLU A 146 8.51 -3.61 10.83
CA GLU A 146 9.62 -2.74 11.26
C GLU A 146 9.10 -1.33 11.63
N GLU A 147 8.13 -0.83 10.87
CA GLU A 147 7.41 0.43 11.15
C GLU A 147 6.62 0.37 12.48
N MET A 148 5.96 -0.75 12.75
CA MET A 148 5.23 -0.97 14.00
C MET A 148 6.13 -1.02 15.24
N LYS A 149 7.43 -1.32 15.10
CA LYS A 149 8.38 -1.29 16.22
C LYS A 149 8.67 0.13 16.72
N LYS A 150 8.39 1.16 15.93
CA LYS A 150 8.57 2.57 16.33
C LYS A 150 7.59 3.00 17.44
N TYR A 151 6.53 2.22 17.64
CA TYR A 151 5.44 2.52 18.57
C TYR A 151 5.39 1.54 19.76
N LYS A 152 6.44 0.73 19.97
CA LYS A 152 6.64 -0.16 21.12
C LYS A 152 7.78 0.35 22.00
#